data_AF-A0A937DAZ5-F1
#
_entry.id   AF-A0A937DAZ5-F1
#
_cell.length_a   1.000
_cell.length_b   1.000
_cell.length_c   1.000
_cell.angle_alpha   90.00
_cell.angle_beta   90.00
_cell.angle_gamma   90.00
#
_symmetry.space_group_name_H-M   'P 1'
#
loop_
_entity.id
_entity.type
_entity.pdbx_description
1 polymer ?
#
loop_
_entity_poly.entity_id
_entity_poly.type
_entity_poly.pdbx_seq_one_letter_code
_entity_poly.pdbx_strand_id
1 'polypeptide(L)'
;MIKSKLIILSFLTTLISSFSPIRSNDCKSNSVNDSNSEVQIDISVRAVEFVKNLKNGKNLSSFFVDNWTFIYHEDNRCDGSTDGQTNNLKSTQIDTVIKIQVKNDGAGWACDAKNPKTYDLEFDIKKEITNWDRFEIPNYENQNENIVYVVGAGESDYLVLHYDNKLIVKLEYRSEDPG
;
A
#
# COMPACT_ATOMS: atom_id res chain seq x y z
N MET A 1 -7.19 -43.11 -39.22
CA MET A 1 -7.67 -44.04 -38.18
C MET A 1 -7.77 -43.23 -36.88
N ILE A 2 -8.90 -43.21 -36.14
CA ILE A 2 -9.49 -44.32 -35.34
C ILE A 2 -8.50 -44.70 -34.21
N LYS A 3 -8.80 -44.53 -32.91
CA LYS A 3 -10.06 -44.13 -32.26
C LYS A 3 -9.82 -43.47 -30.88
N SER A 4 -10.86 -42.78 -30.41
CA SER A 4 -11.11 -42.27 -29.06
C SER A 4 -10.83 -43.26 -27.92
N LYS A 5 -10.68 -42.73 -26.69
CA LYS A 5 -11.52 -43.20 -25.57
C LYS A 5 -11.71 -42.15 -24.45
N LEU A 6 -12.97 -41.81 -24.23
CA LEU A 6 -13.50 -41.21 -23.01
C LEU A 6 -13.64 -42.30 -21.94
N ILE A 7 -13.44 -41.97 -20.65
CA ILE A 7 -13.83 -42.82 -19.53
C ILE A 7 -14.62 -41.98 -18.53
N ILE A 8 -15.83 -42.44 -18.18
CA ILE A 8 -16.69 -41.91 -17.14
C ILE A 8 -17.22 -43.11 -16.35
N LEU A 9 -17.10 -43.05 -15.02
CA LEU A 9 -17.78 -43.83 -13.98
C LEU A 9 -17.57 -42.99 -12.68
N SER A 10 -18.52 -42.64 -11.81
CA SER A 10 -19.76 -43.27 -11.32
C SER A 10 -19.48 -44.59 -10.55
N PHE A 11 -20.11 -44.89 -9.41
CA PHE A 11 -21.36 -44.41 -8.79
C PHE A 11 -21.40 -44.72 -7.27
N LEU A 12 -22.37 -44.16 -6.52
CA LEU A 12 -23.03 -44.74 -5.32
C LEU A 12 -22.20 -44.90 -3.99
N THR A 13 -22.75 -44.97 -2.76
CA THR A 13 -24.16 -44.84 -2.26
C THR A 13 -24.24 -44.20 -0.86
N THR A 14 -25.42 -43.68 -0.54
CA THR A 14 -26.00 -43.23 0.75
C THR A 14 -25.90 -44.20 1.95
N LEU A 15 -26.00 -43.65 3.18
CA LEU A 15 -26.74 -44.26 4.30
C LEU A 15 -27.31 -43.17 5.25
N ILE A 16 -28.32 -43.51 6.09
CA ILE A 16 -29.33 -42.59 6.65
C ILE A 16 -29.62 -42.88 8.13
N SER A 17 -29.92 -41.85 8.95
CA SER A 17 -30.73 -41.80 10.22
C SER A 17 -30.17 -40.73 11.19
N SER A 18 -30.87 -40.05 12.12
CA SER A 18 -32.31 -39.81 12.47
C SER A 18 -32.36 -38.67 13.57
N PHE A 19 -33.39 -38.27 14.33
CA PHE A 19 -34.78 -38.75 14.57
C PHE A 19 -35.74 -37.63 15.10
N SER A 20 -36.37 -36.84 14.22
CA SER A 20 -37.68 -36.17 14.48
C SER A 20 -37.70 -34.97 15.51
N PRO A 21 -38.85 -34.35 15.92
CA PRO A 21 -39.10 -32.94 15.53
C PRO A 21 -39.73 -32.00 16.62
N ILE A 22 -40.31 -30.86 16.15
CA ILE A 22 -41.29 -29.96 16.82
C ILE A 22 -40.71 -28.80 17.67
N ARG A 23 -40.76 -27.58 17.12
CA ARG A 23 -41.75 -26.58 17.57
C ARG A 23 -42.06 -25.54 16.48
N SER A 24 -43.33 -25.27 16.25
CA SER A 24 -43.81 -24.19 15.40
C SER A 24 -43.91 -22.87 16.17
N ASN A 25 -43.66 -21.77 15.49
CA ASN A 25 -44.24 -20.45 15.77
C ASN A 25 -44.30 -19.68 14.45
N ASP A 26 -45.50 -19.25 14.05
CA ASP A 26 -45.67 -18.38 12.89
C ASP A 26 -45.14 -16.98 13.17
N CYS A 27 -44.37 -16.43 12.23
CA CYS A 27 -44.21 -14.99 12.10
C CYS A 27 -44.02 -14.62 10.62
N LYS A 28 -45.11 -14.24 9.96
CA LYS A 28 -45.05 -13.54 8.67
C LYS A 28 -44.63 -12.10 8.90
N SER A 29 -43.42 -11.75 8.51
CA SER A 29 -43.04 -10.36 8.21
C SER A 29 -42.17 -10.32 6.96
N ASN A 30 -42.71 -9.78 5.87
CA ASN A 30 -41.92 -9.54 4.67
C ASN A 30 -40.94 -8.40 4.92
N SER A 31 -39.64 -8.70 4.89
CA SER A 31 -38.62 -7.71 4.59
C SER A 31 -37.52 -8.37 3.75
N VAL A 32 -37.65 -8.28 2.43
CA VAL A 32 -36.49 -8.45 1.53
C VAL A 32 -35.65 -7.18 1.71
N ASN A 33 -34.86 -7.17 2.78
CA ASN A 33 -33.75 -6.25 2.88
C ASN A 33 -32.64 -6.87 2.03
N ASP A 34 -32.65 -6.57 0.73
CA ASP A 34 -31.44 -6.57 -0.08
C ASP A 34 -30.51 -5.49 0.48
N SER A 35 -29.86 -5.82 1.59
CA SER A 35 -28.70 -5.07 2.07
C SER A 35 -27.60 -5.28 1.05
N ASN A 36 -27.58 -4.43 0.02
CA ASN A 36 -26.39 -4.10 -0.75
C ASN A 36 -25.39 -3.46 0.21
N SER A 37 -24.81 -4.27 1.10
CA SER A 37 -23.63 -3.93 1.86
C SER A 37 -22.49 -3.90 0.86
N GLU A 38 -22.31 -2.74 0.22
CA GLU A 38 -21.07 -2.44 -0.49
C GLU A 38 -19.92 -2.83 0.42
N VAL A 39 -19.08 -3.76 -0.04
CA VAL A 39 -18.00 -4.28 0.81
C VAL A 39 -17.06 -3.12 1.11
N GLN A 40 -17.11 -2.64 2.35
CA GLN A 40 -16.18 -1.66 2.88
C GLN A 40 -14.83 -2.35 3.06
N ILE A 41 -14.12 -2.52 1.95
CA ILE A 41 -12.71 -2.89 1.91
C ILE A 41 -11.97 -1.83 2.74
N ASP A 42 -11.49 -2.25 3.90
CA ASP A 42 -10.73 -1.48 4.86
C ASP A 42 -9.43 -0.94 4.23
N ILE A 43 -9.00 0.24 4.69
CA ILE A 43 -7.68 0.83 4.38
C ILE A 43 -6.57 -0.17 4.74
N SER A 44 -6.70 -0.93 5.83
CA SER A 44 -5.73 -1.97 6.21
C SER A 44 -5.52 -3.01 5.10
N VAL A 45 -6.61 -3.48 4.48
CA VAL A 45 -6.57 -4.44 3.36
C VAL A 45 -5.93 -3.80 2.13
N ARG A 46 -6.26 -2.54 1.81
CA ARG A 46 -5.64 -1.82 0.70
C ARG A 46 -4.16 -1.55 0.90
N ALA A 47 -3.71 -1.25 2.11
CA ALA A 47 -2.31 -1.08 2.42
C ALA A 47 -1.54 -2.41 2.31
N VAL A 48 -2.09 -3.52 2.80
CA VAL A 48 -1.50 -4.86 2.62
C VAL A 48 -1.41 -5.24 1.14
N GLU A 49 -2.40 -4.90 0.32
CA GLU A 49 -2.33 -5.07 -1.15
C GLU A 49 -1.26 -4.18 -1.81
N PHE A 50 -1.15 -2.92 -1.39
CA PHE A 50 -0.13 -1.99 -1.88
C PHE A 50 1.28 -2.49 -1.56
N VAL A 51 1.57 -2.83 -0.30
CA VAL A 51 2.86 -3.35 0.15
C VAL A 51 3.21 -4.67 -0.54
N LYS A 52 2.21 -5.52 -0.79
CA LYS A 52 2.37 -6.74 -1.57
C LYS A 52 2.72 -6.46 -3.03
N ASN A 53 2.16 -5.44 -3.68
CA ASN A 53 2.56 -5.08 -5.04
C ASN A 53 3.96 -4.44 -5.07
N LEU A 54 4.25 -3.54 -4.11
CA LEU A 54 5.52 -2.84 -3.93
C LEU A 54 6.69 -3.84 -3.83
N LYS A 55 6.60 -4.78 -2.88
CA LYS A 55 7.60 -5.86 -2.67
C LYS A 55 7.77 -6.79 -3.88
N ASN A 56 6.76 -6.91 -4.74
CA ASN A 56 6.81 -7.75 -5.94
C ASN A 56 7.11 -6.97 -7.22
N GLY A 57 7.47 -5.68 -7.14
CA GLY A 57 7.76 -4.83 -8.31
C GLY A 57 6.57 -4.63 -9.26
N LYS A 58 5.34 -4.87 -8.78
CA LYS A 58 4.10 -4.77 -9.57
C LYS A 58 3.58 -3.34 -9.58
N ASN A 59 2.74 -3.03 -10.58
CA ASN A 59 2.14 -1.71 -10.70
C ASN A 59 1.40 -1.28 -9.42
N LEU A 60 1.63 -0.02 -9.05
CA LEU A 60 1.07 0.64 -7.89
C LEU A 60 -0.02 1.66 -8.26
N SER A 61 -0.12 2.04 -9.53
CA SER A 61 -1.04 3.09 -10.00
C SER A 61 -2.51 2.90 -9.60
N SER A 62 -2.97 1.64 -9.45
CA SER A 62 -4.33 1.31 -9.01
C SER A 62 -4.65 1.64 -7.54
N PHE A 63 -3.65 2.05 -6.75
CA PHE A 63 -3.83 2.48 -5.36
C PHE A 63 -3.92 4.00 -5.20
N PHE A 64 -3.69 4.78 -6.27
CA PHE A 64 -3.65 6.25 -6.21
C PHE A 64 -4.85 6.89 -6.88
N VAL A 65 -5.22 8.09 -6.44
CA VAL A 65 -6.08 8.99 -7.23
C VAL A 65 -5.28 9.62 -8.38
N ASP A 66 -5.96 10.24 -9.34
CA ASP A 66 -5.33 11.29 -10.15
C ASP A 66 -5.31 12.62 -9.38
N ASN A 67 -4.26 13.40 -9.60
CA ASN A 67 -3.89 14.64 -8.91
C ASN A 67 -3.31 14.44 -7.49
N TRP A 68 -2.66 13.30 -7.23
CA TRP A 68 -2.01 13.02 -5.94
C TRP A 68 -0.74 13.85 -5.71
N THR A 69 -0.27 13.89 -4.46
CA THR A 69 0.89 14.66 -4.00
C THR A 69 2.05 13.74 -3.59
N PHE A 70 3.27 14.02 -4.07
CA PHE A 70 4.49 13.37 -3.61
C PHE A 70 5.32 14.33 -2.76
N ILE A 71 5.75 13.88 -1.58
CA ILE A 71 6.74 14.54 -0.73
C ILE A 71 7.97 13.64 -0.63
N TYR A 72 9.15 14.25 -0.70
CA TYR A 72 10.44 13.59 -0.51
C TYR A 72 11.18 14.26 0.64
N HIS A 73 11.78 13.44 1.52
CA HIS A 73 12.62 13.87 2.62
C HIS A 73 13.79 12.89 2.79
N GLU A 74 15.01 13.40 2.80
CA GLU A 74 16.23 12.68 3.24
C GLU A 74 16.90 13.55 4.33
N ASP A 75 17.18 13.00 5.50
CA ASP A 75 18.12 13.62 6.45
C ASP A 75 19.41 12.80 6.53
N ASN A 76 20.52 13.47 6.24
CA ASN A 76 21.83 12.87 6.03
C ASN A 76 22.84 13.54 6.94
N ARG A 77 23.56 12.78 7.77
CA ARG A 77 24.50 13.35 8.77
C ARG A 77 25.55 14.28 8.17
N CYS A 78 25.85 14.16 6.88
CA CYS A 78 26.92 14.89 6.20
C CYS A 78 26.46 15.86 5.10
N ASP A 79 25.23 15.75 4.57
CA ASP A 79 24.65 16.73 3.65
C ASP A 79 23.56 17.59 4.29
N GLY A 80 23.02 17.21 5.46
CA GLY A 80 21.86 17.86 6.07
C GLY A 80 20.54 17.41 5.44
N SER A 81 19.47 18.13 5.72
CA SER A 81 18.13 17.74 5.29
C SER A 81 17.84 18.17 3.85
N THR A 82 17.12 17.32 3.11
CA THR A 82 16.80 17.47 1.69
C THR A 82 15.30 17.26 1.47
N ASP A 83 14.56 18.37 1.35
CA ASP A 83 13.11 18.37 1.19
C ASP A 83 12.68 18.63 -0.27
N GLY A 84 11.58 18.02 -0.69
CA GLY A 84 10.86 18.44 -1.90
C GLY A 84 9.39 18.04 -1.90
N GLN A 85 8.58 18.75 -2.69
CA GLN A 85 7.18 18.39 -2.93
C GLN A 85 6.83 18.59 -4.41
N THR A 86 6.04 17.68 -4.98
CA THR A 86 5.39 17.85 -6.28
C THR A 86 3.92 17.42 -6.23
N ASN A 87 3.07 18.10 -6.98
CA ASN A 87 1.62 18.07 -6.85
C ASN A 87 0.94 17.76 -8.19
N ASN A 88 -0.34 17.37 -8.14
CA ASN A 88 -1.17 17.08 -9.31
C ASN A 88 -0.62 15.92 -10.18
N LEU A 89 0.03 14.93 -9.55
CA LEU A 89 0.54 13.75 -10.24
C LEU A 89 -0.61 12.86 -10.70
N LYS A 90 -0.47 12.24 -11.87
CA LYS A 90 -1.38 11.17 -12.32
C LYS A 90 -1.12 9.90 -11.54
N SER A 91 -2.16 9.13 -11.29
CA SER A 91 -2.12 7.78 -10.71
C SER A 91 -1.04 6.89 -11.35
N THR A 92 -0.83 6.98 -12.67
CA THR A 92 0.19 6.21 -13.40
C THR A 92 1.64 6.61 -13.10
N GLN A 93 1.91 7.76 -12.49
CA GLN A 93 3.28 8.28 -12.34
C GLN A 93 4.09 7.58 -11.24
N ILE A 94 3.45 6.95 -10.26
CA ILE A 94 4.14 6.15 -9.23
C ILE A 94 4.91 4.96 -9.82
N ASP A 95 4.49 4.46 -10.97
CA ASP A 95 5.13 3.33 -11.66
C ASP A 95 6.33 3.74 -12.54
N THR A 96 6.67 5.03 -12.54
CA THR A 96 7.67 5.69 -13.39
C THR A 96 8.57 6.62 -12.59
N VAL A 97 9.64 7.14 -13.21
CA VAL A 97 10.50 8.16 -12.60
C VAL A 97 9.72 9.45 -12.36
N ILE A 98 9.67 9.90 -11.10
CA ILE A 98 9.06 11.17 -10.69
C ILE A 98 10.17 12.22 -10.65
N LYS A 99 10.01 13.29 -11.44
CA LYS A 99 10.88 14.47 -11.35
C LYS A 99 10.35 15.42 -10.29
N ILE A 100 11.20 15.77 -9.33
CA ILE A 100 10.86 16.62 -8.19
C ILE A 100 12.01 17.58 -7.92
N GLN A 101 11.71 18.86 -7.74
CA GLN A 101 12.72 19.82 -7.31
C GLN A 101 12.88 19.72 -5.80
N VAL A 102 14.10 19.50 -5.35
CA VAL A 102 14.46 19.39 -3.93
C VAL A 102 15.38 20.54 -3.52
N LYS A 103 15.33 20.89 -2.23
CA LYS A 103 16.25 21.82 -1.59
C LYS A 103 16.95 21.07 -0.46
N ASN A 104 18.27 20.96 -0.56
CA ASN A 104 19.13 20.55 0.53
C ASN A 104 19.63 21.79 1.30
N ASP A 105 19.67 21.72 2.62
CA ASP A 105 20.05 22.84 3.49
C ASP A 105 21.57 22.94 3.76
N GLY A 106 22.33 21.87 3.54
CA GLY A 106 23.77 21.82 3.78
C GLY A 106 24.16 21.72 5.26
N ALA A 107 23.20 21.52 6.17
CA ALA A 107 23.36 21.66 7.62
C ALA A 107 23.71 20.34 8.35
N GLY A 108 24.36 19.39 7.67
CA GLY A 108 24.79 18.12 8.24
C GLY A 108 25.69 18.30 9.47
N TRP A 109 25.48 17.47 10.49
CA TRP A 109 26.10 17.60 11.81
C TRP A 109 27.42 16.82 12.01
N ALA A 110 27.78 15.95 11.06
CA ALA A 110 28.95 15.06 11.14
C ALA A 110 30.08 15.37 10.13
N CYS A 111 29.87 16.31 9.20
CA CYS A 111 30.85 16.74 8.18
C CYS A 111 31.01 18.26 8.17
N ASP A 112 31.97 18.76 7.39
CA ASP A 112 32.08 20.20 7.07
C ASP A 112 30.78 20.71 6.44
N ALA A 113 30.27 21.84 6.98
CA ALA A 113 29.02 22.45 6.54
C ALA A 113 29.06 22.87 5.06
N LYS A 114 27.96 22.62 4.35
CA LYS A 114 27.82 22.87 2.91
C LYS A 114 26.94 24.10 2.66
N ASN A 115 27.07 24.70 1.47
CA ASN A 115 26.12 25.72 1.05
C ASN A 115 24.78 25.07 0.67
N PRO A 116 23.62 25.63 1.08
CA PRO A 116 22.32 25.17 0.64
C PRO A 116 22.22 25.12 -0.90
N LYS A 117 21.60 24.07 -1.44
CA LYS A 117 21.49 23.82 -2.88
C LYS A 117 20.07 23.42 -3.26
N THR A 118 19.62 23.86 -4.44
CA THR A 118 18.35 23.42 -5.06
C THR A 118 18.68 22.75 -6.39
N TYR A 119 18.08 21.58 -6.63
CA TYR A 119 18.31 20.77 -7.82
C TYR A 119 17.10 19.90 -8.14
N ASP A 120 17.04 19.39 -9.37
CA ASP A 120 16.01 18.44 -9.78
C ASP A 120 16.49 17.01 -9.49
N LEU A 121 15.67 16.26 -8.75
CA LEU A 121 15.87 14.84 -8.41
C LEU A 121 14.99 13.95 -9.30
N GLU A 122 15.52 12.78 -9.66
CA GLU A 122 14.80 11.73 -10.39
C GLU A 122 14.49 10.54 -9.48
N PHE A 123 13.42 10.66 -8.69
CA PHE A 123 12.96 9.62 -7.76
C PHE A 123 12.38 8.41 -8.52
N ASP A 124 12.76 7.20 -8.14
CA ASP A 124 12.22 5.96 -8.72
C ASP A 124 12.02 4.94 -7.60
N ILE A 125 10.76 4.77 -7.17
CA ILE A 125 10.41 3.92 -6.04
C ILE A 125 10.95 2.48 -6.16
N LYS A 126 11.18 1.97 -7.39
CA LYS A 126 11.74 0.63 -7.61
C LYS A 126 13.25 0.58 -7.32
N LYS A 127 13.97 1.68 -7.47
CA LYS A 127 15.37 1.81 -7.05
C LYS A 127 15.47 1.96 -5.54
N GLU A 128 14.71 2.89 -4.95
CA GLU A 128 14.84 3.18 -3.51
C GLU A 128 14.57 1.93 -2.66
N ILE A 129 13.53 1.15 -2.98
CA ILE A 129 13.20 -0.10 -2.25
C ILE A 129 14.14 -1.28 -2.55
N THR A 130 15.15 -1.14 -3.42
CA THR A 130 16.03 -2.27 -3.79
C THR A 130 16.84 -2.80 -2.60
N ASN A 131 17.15 -1.93 -1.63
CA ASN A 131 17.92 -2.30 -0.42
C ASN A 131 17.04 -2.59 0.80
N TRP A 132 15.71 -2.57 0.66
CA TRP A 132 14.78 -2.78 1.77
C TRP A 132 14.79 -4.23 2.27
N ASP A 133 15.14 -4.43 3.54
CA ASP A 133 15.21 -5.75 4.16
C ASP A 133 13.83 -6.29 4.56
N ARG A 134 12.91 -5.40 4.95
CA ARG A 134 11.52 -5.69 5.27
C ARG A 134 10.54 -4.80 4.49
N PHE A 135 9.27 -5.11 4.64
CA PHE A 135 8.14 -4.45 3.99
C PHE A 135 6.95 -4.55 4.94
N GLU A 136 7.00 -3.77 6.02
CA GLU A 136 6.15 -3.97 7.20
C GLU A 136 5.24 -2.77 7.43
N ILE A 137 4.01 -3.05 7.87
CA ILE A 137 3.07 -2.02 8.33
C ILE A 137 3.08 -2.07 9.86
N PRO A 138 3.81 -1.18 10.55
CA PRO A 138 3.75 -1.09 12.01
C PRO A 138 2.36 -0.61 12.46
N ASN A 139 2.00 -0.98 13.68
CA ASN A 139 0.78 -0.53 14.35
C ASN A 139 1.17 0.44 15.47
N TYR A 140 1.30 1.74 15.16
CA TYR A 140 1.70 2.74 16.14
C TYR A 140 0.51 3.16 17.02
N GLU A 141 0.77 3.37 18.32
CA GLU A 141 -0.27 3.85 19.24
C GLU A 141 -0.76 5.25 18.83
N ASN A 142 -2.08 5.43 18.73
CA ASN A 142 -2.74 6.69 18.31
C ASN A 142 -2.49 7.09 16.84
N GLN A 143 -2.09 6.15 15.98
CA GLN A 143 -2.01 6.36 14.53
C GLN A 143 -3.36 6.81 13.94
N ASN A 144 -3.33 7.78 13.03
CA ASN A 144 -4.52 8.24 12.30
C ASN A 144 -4.98 7.14 11.32
N GLU A 145 -6.26 6.78 11.36
CA GLU A 145 -6.86 5.72 10.53
C GLU A 145 -6.67 5.88 9.02
N ASN A 146 -6.46 7.12 8.54
CA ASN A 146 -6.21 7.44 7.13
C ASN A 146 -4.71 7.56 6.79
N ILE A 147 -3.80 7.24 7.72
CA ILE A 147 -2.35 7.30 7.54
C ILE A 147 -1.74 5.93 7.82
N VAL A 148 -1.02 5.37 6.84
CA VAL A 148 -0.34 4.08 6.97
C VAL A 148 1.14 4.24 6.70
N TYR A 149 1.96 3.82 7.65
CA TYR A 149 3.41 3.75 7.49
C TYR A 149 3.80 2.41 6.85
N VAL A 150 4.82 2.42 5.98
CA VAL A 150 5.43 1.20 5.44
C VAL A 150 6.93 1.28 5.67
N VAL A 151 7.43 0.43 6.55
CA VAL A 151 8.84 0.36 6.95
C VAL A 151 9.63 -0.51 5.97
N GLY A 152 10.76 0.04 5.53
CA GLY A 152 11.77 -0.57 4.69
C GLY A 152 13.07 -0.86 5.44
N ALA A 153 14.20 -0.41 4.90
CA ALA A 153 15.52 -0.67 5.46
C ALA A 153 15.66 -0.10 6.89
N GLY A 154 15.62 -0.98 7.88
CA GLY A 154 16.05 -0.69 9.25
C GLY A 154 15.30 0.42 10.00
N GLU A 155 14.04 0.71 9.66
CA GLU A 155 13.27 1.89 10.12
C GLU A 155 13.78 3.26 9.62
N SER A 156 15.02 3.37 9.14
CA SER A 156 15.54 4.55 8.44
C SER A 156 14.80 4.90 7.15
N ASP A 157 14.59 3.92 6.26
CA ASP A 157 13.83 4.14 5.03
C ASP A 157 12.37 3.73 5.20
N TYR A 158 11.43 4.63 4.96
CA TYR A 158 10.01 4.34 5.06
C TYR A 158 9.13 5.20 4.14
N LEU A 159 7.90 4.71 3.89
CA LEU A 159 6.84 5.46 3.21
C LEU A 159 5.76 5.87 4.20
N VAL A 160 5.15 7.04 3.98
CA VAL A 160 3.91 7.46 4.65
C VAL A 160 2.81 7.60 3.61
N LEU A 161 1.82 6.70 3.69
CA LEU A 161 0.67 6.64 2.79
C LEU A 161 -0.50 7.40 3.42
N HIS A 162 -0.98 8.45 2.77
CA HIS A 162 -2.16 9.19 3.20
C HIS A 162 -3.33 8.86 2.26
N TYR A 163 -4.40 8.32 2.83
CA TYR A 163 -5.59 7.89 2.13
C TYR A 163 -6.69 8.97 2.15
N ASP A 164 -7.43 9.05 1.05
CA ASP A 164 -8.81 9.51 1.05
C ASP A 164 -9.67 8.32 0.64
N ASN A 165 -10.63 7.95 1.49
CA ASN A 165 -11.44 6.74 1.39
C ASN A 165 -10.61 5.44 1.27
N LYS A 166 -10.26 5.04 0.04
CA LYS A 166 -9.58 3.76 -0.28
C LYS A 166 -8.41 3.94 -1.26
N LEU A 167 -8.02 5.18 -1.55
CA LEU A 167 -6.96 5.54 -2.50
C LEU A 167 -5.99 6.54 -1.88
N ILE A 168 -4.73 6.42 -2.24
CA ILE A 168 -3.63 7.28 -1.78
C ILE A 168 -3.74 8.64 -2.49
N VAL A 169 -3.87 9.69 -1.69
CA VAL A 169 -3.90 11.10 -2.15
C VAL A 169 -2.57 11.81 -1.91
N LYS A 170 -1.78 11.34 -0.95
CA LYS A 170 -0.40 11.79 -0.73
C LYS A 170 0.49 10.61 -0.33
N LEU A 171 1.68 10.58 -0.90
CA LEU A 171 2.79 9.70 -0.52
C LEU A 171 3.95 10.57 -0.03
N GLU A 172 4.51 10.22 1.12
CA GLU A 172 5.82 10.70 1.54
C GLU A 172 6.83 9.56 1.41
N TYR A 173 8.00 9.83 0.82
CA TYR A 173 9.19 9.00 1.00
C TYR A 173 10.10 9.69 2.03
N ARG A 174 10.60 8.91 2.98
CA ARG A 174 11.47 9.39 4.05
C ARG A 174 12.67 8.45 4.21
N SER A 175 13.85 9.04 4.35
CA SER A 175 15.11 8.36 4.66
C SER A 175 15.82 9.12 5.78
N GLU A 176 16.06 8.48 6.91
CA GLU A 176 16.62 9.08 8.13
C GLU A 176 17.90 8.33 8.57
N ASP A 177 19.05 9.00 8.51
CA ASP A 177 20.36 8.43 8.86
C ASP A 177 20.47 8.09 10.38
N PRO A 178 20.59 6.81 10.78
CA PRO A 178 20.19 6.36 12.12
C PRO A 178 21.17 6.64 13.27
N GLY A 179 22.33 7.26 13.00
CA GLY A 179 23.34 7.63 14.02
C GLY A 179 24.48 6.64 14.20
#